data_AF-A0A2D9XDJ5-F1
#
_entry.id   AF-A0A2D9XDJ5-F1
#
_cell.length_a   1.000
_cell.length_b   1.000
_cell.length_c   1.000
_cell.angle_alpha   90.00
_cell.angle_beta   90.00
_cell.angle_gamma   90.00
#
_symmetry.space_group_name_H-M   'P 1'
#
loop_
_entity.id
_entity.type
_entity.pdbx_description
1 polymer ?
#
loop_
_entity_poly.entity_id
_entity_poly.type
_entity_poly.pdbx_seq_one_letter_code
_entity_poly.pdbx_strand_id
1 'polypeptide(L)'
;MTVQGAATKLDVWEYQKFVTDPVSSPLGKRNRFLGEAPPLPELKANLQLTWVRGNHSANIITRYIDEVEYDGYNWGSSFFDQFPYFTGFDISERDTLRPWTATDVAYNFRGLEVAGTDVGLTFGARNVFDRRPQRVNDFAGMESLLYDPRGRLLYGRITIDF
;
A
#
# COMPACT_ATOMS: atom_id res chain seq x y z
N MET A 1 16.82 5.05 -20.66
CA MET A 1 16.13 5.05 -19.36
C MET A 1 14.82 5.81 -19.55
N THR A 2 13.73 5.30 -19.00
CA THR A 2 12.39 5.88 -19.15
C THR A 2 11.80 6.12 -17.77
N VAL A 3 11.17 7.27 -17.59
CA VAL A 3 10.46 7.64 -16.35
C VAL A 3 9.02 7.96 -16.71
N GLN A 4 8.08 7.38 -15.99
CA GLN A 4 6.65 7.62 -16.13
C GLN A 4 6.05 7.83 -14.75
N GLY A 5 5.14 8.77 -14.61
CA GLY A 5 4.44 9.00 -13.35
C GLY A 5 3.02 9.43 -13.62
N ALA A 6 2.13 9.04 -12.72
CA ALA A 6 0.75 9.49 -12.72
C ALA A 6 0.31 9.77 -11.29
N ALA A 7 -0.48 10.82 -11.12
CA ALA A 7 -1.10 11.18 -9.86
C ALA A 7 -2.58 11.44 -10.11
N THR A 8 -3.41 10.99 -9.18
CA THR A 8 -4.85 11.27 -9.16
C THR A 8 -5.14 12.01 -7.88
N LYS A 9 -5.67 13.23 -8.01
CA LYS A 9 -6.24 14.00 -6.92
C LYS A 9 -7.76 13.98 -7.06
N LEU A 10 -8.44 13.65 -5.98
CA LEU A 10 -9.88 13.81 -5.85
C LEU A 10 -10.15 15.13 -5.14
N ASP A 11 -10.91 16.03 -5.76
CA ASP A 11 -11.28 17.30 -5.14
C ASP A 11 -12.64 17.23 -4.43
N VAL A 12 -13.55 16.38 -4.92
CA VAL A 12 -14.89 16.18 -4.33
C VAL A 12 -15.28 14.72 -4.45
N TRP A 13 -15.85 14.18 -3.37
CA TRP A 13 -16.58 12.91 -3.37
C TRP A 13 -17.79 13.05 -2.47
N GLU A 14 -18.98 12.97 -3.06
CA GLU A 14 -20.26 13.12 -2.34
C GLU A 14 -20.96 11.77 -2.23
N TYR A 15 -21.58 11.53 -1.08
CA TYR A 15 -22.32 10.29 -0.83
C TYR A 15 -23.62 10.54 -0.09
N GLN A 16 -24.67 9.90 -0.58
CA GLN A 16 -26.00 9.91 0.02
C GLN A 16 -26.54 8.48 -0.01
N LYS A 17 -26.79 7.89 1.17
CA LYS A 17 -27.20 6.49 1.29
C LYS A 17 -28.66 6.30 0.89
N PHE A 18 -29.56 7.10 1.47
CA PHE A 18 -30.96 7.18 1.06
C PHE A 18 -31.30 8.57 0.53
N VAL A 19 -32.27 8.67 -0.37
CA VAL A 19 -32.72 9.97 -0.95
C VAL A 19 -33.16 10.98 0.12
N THR A 20 -33.54 10.51 1.31
CA THR A 20 -33.92 11.32 2.47
C THR A 20 -32.75 11.74 3.37
N ASP A 21 -31.58 11.12 3.22
CA ASP A 21 -30.41 11.41 4.06
C ASP A 21 -29.71 12.68 3.61
N PRO A 22 -28.98 13.39 4.50
CA PRO A 22 -28.09 14.46 4.06
C PRO A 22 -26.96 13.91 3.18
N VAL A 23 -26.52 14.71 2.19
CA VAL A 23 -25.30 14.44 1.44
C VAL A 23 -24.10 14.59 2.36
N SER A 24 -23.17 13.63 2.32
CA SER A 24 -21.93 13.61 3.10
C SER A 24 -20.72 13.82 2.20
N SER A 25 -19.59 14.26 2.79
CA SER A 25 -18.27 14.28 2.14
C SER A 25 -17.30 13.29 2.81
N PRO A 26 -17.19 12.08 2.24
CA PRO A 26 -16.29 10.99 2.68
C PRO A 26 -14.83 11.14 2.21
N LEU A 27 -14.56 12.11 1.34
CA LEU A 27 -13.20 12.40 0.87
C LEU A 27 -12.29 12.78 2.05
N GLY A 28 -11.04 12.30 2.02
CA GLY A 28 -10.04 12.55 3.06
C GLY A 28 -10.21 11.73 4.33
N LYS A 29 -11.16 10.78 4.37
CA LYS A 29 -11.51 10.03 5.59
C LYS A 29 -11.33 8.53 5.42
N ARG A 30 -11.11 7.84 6.55
CA ARG A 30 -11.15 6.38 6.62
C ARG A 30 -12.56 5.81 6.38
N ASN A 31 -13.61 6.57 6.70
CA ASN A 31 -15.02 6.23 6.45
C ASN A 31 -15.54 5.00 7.21
N ARG A 32 -15.10 4.80 8.45
CA ARG A 32 -15.49 3.62 9.23
C ARG A 32 -17.00 3.54 9.47
N PHE A 33 -17.64 4.67 9.80
CA PHE A 33 -19.06 4.72 10.14
C PHE A 33 -19.98 4.96 8.94
N LEU A 34 -19.42 5.46 7.84
CA LEU A 34 -20.15 5.61 6.60
C LEU A 34 -20.33 4.26 5.90
N GLY A 35 -19.53 3.24 6.23
CA GLY A 35 -19.72 1.80 5.97
C GLY A 35 -19.69 1.35 4.51
N GLU A 36 -20.21 2.17 3.61
CA GLU A 36 -20.30 1.95 2.17
C GLU A 36 -19.22 2.70 1.39
N ALA A 37 -18.67 3.78 1.96
CA ALA A 37 -17.50 4.47 1.39
C ALA A 37 -16.21 3.80 1.88
N PRO A 38 -15.26 3.46 1.00
CA PRO A 38 -13.95 2.97 1.43
C PRO A 38 -13.13 4.10 2.06
N PRO A 39 -11.98 3.81 2.69
CA PRO A 39 -10.99 4.85 2.99
C PRO A 39 -10.60 5.60 1.71
N LEU A 40 -10.74 6.93 1.73
CA LEU A 40 -10.62 7.80 0.54
C LEU A 40 -9.52 8.86 0.69
N PRO A 41 -8.25 8.50 0.51
CA PRO A 41 -7.15 9.47 0.38
C PRO A 41 -7.40 10.43 -0.78
N GLU A 42 -7.10 11.71 -0.58
CA GLU A 42 -7.30 12.73 -1.60
C GLU A 42 -6.32 12.59 -2.76
N LEU A 43 -5.11 12.12 -2.48
CA LEU A 43 -4.06 11.95 -3.48
C LEU A 43 -3.52 10.52 -3.48
N LYS A 44 -3.42 9.95 -4.69
CA LYS A 44 -2.65 8.72 -4.94
C LYS A 44 -1.72 8.97 -6.11
N ALA A 45 -0.48 8.51 -6.00
CA ALA A 45 0.50 8.66 -7.06
C ALA A 45 1.30 7.37 -7.29
N ASN A 46 1.74 7.19 -8.52
CA ASN A 46 2.67 6.14 -8.92
C ASN A 46 3.79 6.75 -9.76
N LEU A 47 5.01 6.25 -9.53
CA LEU A 47 6.20 6.59 -10.29
C LEU A 47 6.86 5.28 -10.73
N GLN A 48 7.17 5.16 -12.01
CA GLN A 48 7.86 4.03 -12.60
C GLN A 48 9.13 4.50 -13.32
N LEU A 49 10.25 3.85 -12.99
CA LEU A 49 11.52 4.02 -13.67
C LEU A 49 11.91 2.70 -14.32
N THR A 50 12.23 2.75 -15.61
CA THR A 50 12.70 1.59 -16.36
C THR A 50 14.06 1.88 -16.96
N TRP A 51 15.00 1.00 -16.70
CA TRP A 51 16.32 1.00 -17.30
C TRP A 51 16.52 -0.28 -18.10
N VAL A 52 17.10 -0.14 -19.30
CA VAL A 52 17.45 -1.25 -20.19
C VAL A 52 18.83 -0.96 -20.77
N ARG A 53 19.72 -1.96 -20.73
CA ARG A 53 21.04 -1.92 -21.36
C ARG A 53 21.43 -3.32 -21.82
N GLY A 54 21.35 -3.56 -23.13
CA GLY A 54 21.59 -4.88 -23.70
C GLY A 54 20.70 -5.93 -23.02
N ASN A 55 21.34 -6.98 -22.50
CA ASN A 55 20.69 -8.11 -21.84
C ASN A 55 20.16 -7.82 -20.43
N HIS A 56 20.39 -6.61 -19.92
CA HIS A 56 20.02 -6.22 -18.56
C HIS A 56 18.87 -5.22 -18.57
N SER A 57 17.94 -5.39 -17.63
CA SER A 57 16.90 -4.40 -17.37
C SER A 57 16.58 -4.31 -15.88
N ALA A 58 16.13 -3.14 -15.45
CA ALA A 58 15.64 -2.91 -14.10
C ALA A 58 14.36 -2.09 -14.16
N ASN A 59 13.41 -2.42 -13.29
CA ASN A 59 12.16 -1.68 -13.11
C ASN A 59 12.02 -1.31 -11.63
N ILE A 60 11.74 -0.04 -11.37
CA ILE A 60 11.49 0.51 -10.04
C ILE A 60 10.09 1.11 -10.07
N ILE A 61 9.23 0.72 -9.13
CA ILE A 61 7.87 1.26 -9.00
C ILE A 61 7.70 1.79 -7.58
N THR A 62 7.42 3.07 -7.44
CA THR A 62 7.05 3.70 -6.17
C THR A 62 5.58 4.06 -6.21
N ARG A 63 4.84 3.70 -5.17
CA ARG A 63 3.43 4.05 -4.97
C ARG A 63 3.32 4.91 -3.72
N TYR A 64 2.52 5.96 -3.81
CA TYR A 64 2.20 6.87 -2.73
C TYR A 64 0.69 6.94 -2.53
N ILE A 65 0.29 6.93 -1.27
CA ILE A 65 -1.07 7.10 -0.81
C ILE A 65 -1.03 8.19 0.26
N ASP A 66 -1.87 9.20 0.09
CA ASP A 66 -1.97 10.30 1.05
C ASP A 66 -2.61 9.87 2.37
N GLU A 67 -2.51 10.72 3.37
CA GLU A 67 -3.17 10.50 4.64
C GLU A 67 -4.69 10.58 4.56
N VAL A 68 -5.35 9.97 5.55
CA VAL A 68 -6.78 10.18 5.81
C VAL A 68 -7.03 10.40 7.29
N GLU A 69 -8.08 11.16 7.59
CA GLU A 69 -8.61 11.30 8.92
C GLU A 69 -9.06 9.93 9.45
N TYR A 70 -8.59 9.58 10.64
CA TYR A 70 -8.97 8.34 11.30
C TYR A 70 -10.24 8.55 12.13
N ASP A 71 -11.34 8.02 11.63
CA ASP A 71 -12.64 8.00 12.31
C ASP A 71 -12.95 6.62 12.93
N GLY A 72 -11.93 5.78 13.14
CA GLY A 72 -12.10 4.44 13.69
C GLY A 72 -12.49 4.41 15.16
N TYR A 73 -12.87 3.22 15.63
CA TYR A 73 -12.89 2.95 17.05
C TYR A 73 -11.49 3.15 17.64
N ASN A 74 -11.47 3.58 18.91
CA ASN A 74 -10.24 3.71 19.67
C ASN A 74 -10.38 2.81 20.91
N TRP A 75 -10.20 1.52 20.71
CA TRP A 75 -10.35 0.54 21.77
C TRP A 75 -9.20 0.70 22.77
N GLY A 76 -9.58 0.90 24.04
CA GLY A 76 -8.68 1.08 25.18
C GLY A 76 -7.74 -0.09 25.45
N SER A 77 -6.57 0.22 26.00
CA SER A 77 -5.73 -0.79 26.68
C SER A 77 -6.54 -1.64 27.65
N SER A 78 -7.49 -1.06 28.40
CA SER A 78 -8.33 -1.82 29.34
C SER A 78 -9.13 -2.97 28.72
N PHE A 79 -9.47 -2.90 27.42
CA PHE A 79 -10.09 -4.00 26.69
C PHE A 79 -9.03 -4.99 26.21
N PHE A 80 -7.92 -4.50 25.64
CA PHE A 80 -6.89 -5.38 25.06
C PHE A 80 -5.98 -6.06 26.09
N ASP A 81 -5.82 -5.47 27.28
CA ASP A 81 -5.04 -6.03 28.40
C ASP A 81 -5.65 -7.33 28.93
N GLN A 82 -6.90 -7.65 28.54
CA GLN A 82 -7.54 -8.94 28.82
C GLN A 82 -7.02 -10.06 27.92
N PHE A 83 -6.35 -9.75 26.81
CA PHE A 83 -5.79 -10.75 25.90
C PHE A 83 -4.29 -10.96 26.20
N PRO A 84 -3.87 -12.16 26.65
CA PRO A 84 -2.46 -12.44 26.82
C PRO A 84 -1.72 -12.23 25.49
N TYR A 85 -0.54 -11.61 25.55
CA TYR A 85 0.31 -11.21 24.40
C TYR A 85 -0.17 -10.00 23.58
N PHE A 86 -1.20 -9.28 24.03
CA PHE A 86 -1.48 -7.94 23.52
C PHE A 86 -0.76 -6.89 24.36
N THR A 87 -0.15 -5.90 23.68
CA THR A 87 0.28 -4.66 24.31
C THR A 87 -0.84 -3.65 24.15
N GLY A 88 -1.38 -3.13 25.26
CA GLY A 88 -2.37 -2.07 25.25
C GLY A 88 -1.93 -0.88 24.40
N PHE A 89 -2.89 -0.23 23.77
CA PHE A 89 -2.65 0.90 22.87
C PHE A 89 -2.83 2.24 23.56
N ASP A 90 -2.02 3.23 23.20
CA ASP A 90 -2.27 4.61 23.63
C ASP A 90 -3.53 5.13 22.92
N ILE A 91 -4.57 5.38 23.72
CA ILE A 91 -5.86 5.88 23.24
C ILE A 91 -5.97 7.40 23.29
N SER A 92 -4.96 8.09 23.80
CA SER A 92 -4.92 9.55 23.76
C SER A 92 -4.63 10.07 22.34
N GLU A 93 -3.96 9.26 21.51
CA GLU A 93 -3.71 9.56 20.11
C GLU A 93 -4.89 9.12 19.23
N ARG A 94 -5.71 10.11 18.81
CA ARG A 94 -6.56 9.95 17.62
C ARG A 94 -5.80 10.42 16.40
N ASP A 95 -4.86 9.58 15.99
CA ASP A 95 -3.90 9.92 14.95
C ASP A 95 -4.51 9.76 13.54
N THR A 96 -4.09 10.58 12.59
CA THR A 96 -4.39 10.36 11.17
C THR A 96 -3.81 9.02 10.71
N LEU A 97 -4.44 8.39 9.73
CA LEU A 97 -3.79 7.33 8.96
C LEU A 97 -2.75 8.00 8.07
N ARG A 98 -1.48 7.93 8.46
CA ARG A 98 -0.37 8.66 7.85
C ARG A 98 -0.16 8.27 6.38
N PRO A 99 0.51 9.13 5.59
CA PRO A 99 0.82 8.82 4.22
C PRO A 99 1.71 7.56 4.14
N TRP A 100 1.51 6.78 3.09
CA TRP A 100 2.21 5.53 2.88
C TRP A 100 2.85 5.46 1.50
N THR A 101 4.15 5.15 1.52
CA THR A 101 4.97 4.98 0.33
C THR A 101 5.59 3.60 0.33
N ALA A 102 5.41 2.85 -0.76
CA ALA A 102 6.11 1.59 -0.98
C ALA A 102 6.81 1.59 -2.33
N THR A 103 8.04 1.08 -2.33
CA THR A 103 8.86 0.96 -3.53
C THR A 103 9.20 -0.50 -3.78
N ASP A 104 8.96 -0.94 -5.02
CA ASP A 104 9.32 -2.25 -5.51
C ASP A 104 10.43 -2.12 -6.55
N VAL A 105 11.34 -3.10 -6.59
CA VAL A 105 12.45 -3.15 -7.55
C VAL A 105 12.53 -4.56 -8.13
N ALA A 106 12.69 -4.65 -9.45
CA ALA A 106 12.96 -5.90 -10.14
C ALA A 106 14.10 -5.72 -11.14
N TYR A 107 15.09 -6.59 -11.07
CA TYR A 107 16.19 -6.69 -12.01
C TYR A 107 16.01 -7.95 -12.86
N ASN A 108 16.20 -7.83 -14.17
CA ASN A 108 16.09 -8.94 -15.10
C ASN A 108 17.35 -9.03 -15.97
N PHE A 109 17.76 -10.26 -16.22
CA PHE A 109 18.79 -10.65 -17.17
C PHE A 109 18.20 -11.64 -18.17
N ARG A 110 18.49 -11.46 -19.45
CA ARG A 110 18.05 -12.33 -20.55
C ARG A 110 19.23 -12.71 -21.44
N GLY A 111 19.06 -13.73 -22.28
CA GLY A 111 20.10 -14.19 -23.21
C GLY A 111 21.20 -15.00 -22.53
N LEU A 112 20.85 -15.72 -21.44
CA LEU A 112 21.67 -16.80 -20.92
C LEU A 112 21.31 -18.06 -21.70
N GLU A 113 22.26 -18.64 -22.42
CA GLU A 113 22.04 -19.92 -23.10
C GLU A 113 22.61 -21.06 -22.24
N VAL A 114 21.79 -22.06 -21.92
CA VAL A 114 22.19 -23.25 -21.17
C VAL A 114 21.73 -24.48 -21.93
N ALA A 115 22.68 -25.31 -22.37
CA ALA A 115 22.39 -26.54 -23.13
C ALA A 115 21.49 -26.30 -24.37
N GLY A 116 21.69 -25.20 -25.09
CA GLY A 116 20.90 -24.83 -26.27
C GLY A 116 19.51 -24.27 -25.95
N THR A 117 19.23 -23.96 -24.68
CA THR A 117 17.96 -23.39 -24.21
C THR A 117 18.17 -21.96 -23.71
N ASP A 118 17.25 -21.06 -24.06
CA ASP A 118 17.28 -19.68 -23.58
C ASP A 118 16.70 -19.59 -22.16
N VAL A 119 17.47 -18.95 -21.27
CA VAL A 119 17.13 -18.77 -19.86
C VAL A 119 17.07 -17.29 -19.52
N GLY A 120 15.96 -16.88 -18.90
CA GLY A 120 15.77 -15.56 -18.31
C GLY A 120 15.80 -15.64 -16.79
N LEU A 121 16.52 -14.72 -16.15
CA LEU A 121 16.60 -14.60 -14.69
C LEU A 121 16.01 -13.27 -14.23
N THR A 122 15.23 -13.31 -13.16
CA THR A 122 14.75 -12.11 -12.45
C THR A 122 15.06 -12.25 -10.97
N PHE A 123 15.56 -11.18 -10.37
CA PHE A 123 15.60 -11.00 -8.93
C PHE A 123 14.87 -9.72 -8.57
N GLY A 124 14.01 -9.75 -7.56
CA GLY A 124 13.24 -8.58 -7.18
C GLY A 124 12.85 -8.55 -5.71
N ALA A 125 12.41 -7.37 -5.30
CA ALA A 125 11.97 -7.10 -3.96
C ALA A 125 10.74 -6.18 -4.00
N ARG A 126 9.71 -6.53 -3.24
CA ARG A 126 8.57 -5.66 -2.96
C ARG A 126 8.79 -4.95 -1.63
N ASN A 127 8.37 -3.70 -1.54
CA ASN A 127 8.55 -2.86 -0.35
C ASN A 127 10.03 -2.88 0.13
N VAL A 128 10.95 -2.45 -0.72
CA VAL A 128 12.41 -2.58 -0.50
C VAL A 128 12.90 -1.87 0.78
N PHE A 129 12.19 -0.82 1.19
CA PHE A 129 12.48 -0.06 2.41
C PHE A 129 11.80 -0.63 3.67
N ASP A 130 11.11 -1.78 3.58
CA ASP A 130 10.40 -2.42 4.68
C ASP A 130 9.46 -1.46 5.43
N ARG A 131 8.73 -0.62 4.67
CA ARG A 131 7.73 0.28 5.24
C ARG A 131 6.63 -0.56 5.87
N ARG A 132 6.55 -0.52 7.20
CA ARG A 132 5.49 -1.18 7.94
C ARG A 132 4.19 -0.38 7.88
N PRO A 133 3.05 -1.06 7.93
CA PRO A 133 1.77 -0.39 8.08
C PRO A 133 1.69 0.35 9.41
N GLN A 134 0.93 1.44 9.45
CA GLN A 134 0.58 2.08 10.72
C GLN A 134 -0.36 1.16 11.49
N ARG A 135 -0.07 1.00 12.79
CA ARG A 135 -0.94 0.30 13.72
C ARG A 135 -2.09 1.22 14.10
N VAL A 136 -3.30 0.68 14.20
CA VAL A 136 -4.47 1.40 14.72
C VAL A 136 -5.15 0.62 15.82
N ASN A 137 -5.83 1.35 16.69
CA ASN A 137 -6.51 0.82 17.88
C ASN A 137 -7.92 0.29 17.52
N ASP A 138 -7.99 -0.48 16.43
CA ASP A 138 -9.18 -1.17 15.92
C ASP A 138 -8.90 -2.68 15.83
N PHE A 139 -9.93 -3.53 15.77
CA PHE A 139 -9.77 -4.99 15.82
C PHE A 139 -8.86 -5.57 14.73
N ALA A 140 -8.82 -4.95 13.55
CA ALA A 140 -7.95 -5.38 12.45
C ALA A 140 -6.46 -4.99 12.68
N GLY A 141 -6.17 -4.11 13.64
CA GLY A 141 -4.83 -3.63 13.97
C GLY A 141 -4.18 -2.71 12.93
N MET A 142 -4.80 -2.56 11.75
CA MET A 142 -4.35 -1.71 10.65
C MET A 142 -5.50 -1.44 9.66
N GLU A 143 -5.30 -0.49 8.75
CA GLU A 143 -6.18 -0.30 7.58
C GLU A 143 -5.64 -1.06 6.36
N SER A 144 -6.14 -2.28 6.13
CA SER A 144 -5.64 -3.18 5.08
C SER A 144 -6.05 -2.78 3.66
N LEU A 145 -7.03 -1.88 3.51
CA LEU A 145 -7.39 -1.31 2.21
C LEU A 145 -6.37 -0.26 1.74
N LEU A 146 -5.62 0.36 2.67
CA LEU A 146 -4.61 1.36 2.37
C LEU A 146 -3.19 0.81 2.47
N TYR A 147 -2.91 -0.09 3.41
CA TYR A 147 -1.55 -0.56 3.70
C TYR A 147 -1.36 -2.04 3.42
N ASP A 148 -0.18 -2.39 2.91
CA ASP A 148 0.24 -3.79 2.76
C ASP A 148 0.86 -4.32 4.06
N PRO A 149 0.30 -5.38 4.69
CA PRO A 149 0.82 -5.95 5.93
C PRO A 149 2.10 -6.77 5.76
N ARG A 150 2.46 -7.18 4.53
CA ARG A 150 3.45 -8.24 4.30
C ARG A 150 4.91 -7.84 4.54
N GLY A 151 5.18 -6.55 4.75
CA GLY A 151 6.54 -6.04 4.87
C GLY A 151 7.34 -6.23 3.59
N ARG A 152 8.67 -6.30 3.70
CA ARG A 152 9.57 -6.57 2.56
C ARG A 152 9.50 -8.04 2.10
N LEU A 153 9.30 -8.24 0.80
CA LEU A 153 9.30 -9.58 0.18
C LEU A 153 10.38 -9.66 -0.89
N LEU A 154 11.27 -10.66 -0.79
CA LEU A 154 12.27 -10.96 -1.82
C LEU A 154 11.77 -12.11 -2.70
N TYR A 155 12.08 -12.07 -4.00
CA TYR A 155 11.70 -13.13 -4.92
C TYR A 155 12.71 -13.30 -6.06
N GLY A 156 12.73 -14.51 -6.62
CA GLY A 156 13.42 -14.85 -7.86
C GLY A 156 12.45 -15.47 -8.85
N ARG A 157 12.74 -15.32 -10.14
CA ARG A 157 12.02 -16.02 -11.22
C ARG A 157 13.02 -16.50 -12.26
N ILE A 158 12.80 -17.71 -12.74
CA ILE A 158 13.51 -18.31 -13.87
C ILE A 158 12.47 -18.54 -14.97
N THR A 159 12.79 -18.11 -16.18
CA THR A 159 11.99 -18.36 -17.39
C THR A 159 12.85 -19.17 -18.34
N ILE A 160 12.26 -20.21 -18.96
CA ILE A 160 12.95 -21.12 -19.86
C ILE A 160 12.12 -21.17 -21.14
N ASP A 161 12.74 -20.82 -22.26
CA ASP A 161 12.11 -20.81 -23.58
C ASP A 161 12.77 -21.92 -24.44
N PHE A 162 11.95 -22.76 -25.09
CA PHE A 162 12.34 -23.96 -25.85
C PHE A 162 11.90 -23.89 -27.32
#